data_AF-A0A0V1C877-F1
#
_entry.id   AF-A0A0V1C877-F1
#
_cell.length_a   1.000
_cell.length_b   1.000
_cell.length_c   1.000
_cell.angle_alpha   90.00
_cell.angle_beta   90.00
_cell.angle_gamma   90.00
#
_symmetry.space_group_name_H-M   'P 1'
#
loop_
_entity.id
_entity.type
_entity.pdbx_description
1 polymer ?
#
loop_
_entity_poly.entity_id
_entity_poly.type
_entity_poly.pdbx_seq_one_letter_code
_entity_poly.pdbx_strand_id
1 'polypeptide(L)'
;MASRFLTLENAIDYLETLPPEDQINAEVCQLPPCEDGNLTDEEHIEEDDFDEVMPLDVCGEVDVTLDSDRIVNEDDVYVFSDSQTWSKRKPLNHIFENILVLPLSTVAPELISLTPIQLFYKIMPKEEMSHFAEMTKRYALQKGVTLSVEEEDIELFFGLLCPFLAF
;
A
#
# COMPACT_ATOMS: atom_id res chain seq x y z
N MET A 1 29.75 1.98 29.29
CA MET A 1 30.15 2.86 28.17
C MET A 1 29.91 2.10 26.89
N ALA A 2 29.34 2.70 25.85
CA ALA A 2 29.17 2.04 24.56
C ALA A 2 30.40 2.28 23.68
N SER A 3 30.98 1.21 23.13
CA SER A 3 32.10 1.26 22.17
C SER A 3 31.56 1.12 20.75
N ARG A 4 32.12 1.87 19.81
CA ARG A 4 31.77 1.80 18.39
C ARG A 4 32.94 1.23 17.61
N PHE A 5 32.66 0.26 16.75
CA PHE A 5 33.64 -0.41 15.90
C PHE A 5 33.23 -0.23 14.43
N LEU A 6 34.23 -0.10 13.55
CA LEU A 6 33.98 0.02 12.11
C LEU A 6 33.59 -1.32 11.47
N THR A 7 34.04 -2.43 12.04
CA THR A 7 33.81 -3.78 11.52
C THR A 7 33.43 -4.72 12.66
N LEU A 8 32.79 -5.83 12.30
CA LEU A 8 32.35 -6.84 13.26
C LEU A 8 33.54 -7.56 13.90
N GLU A 9 34.60 -7.82 13.13
CA GLU A 9 35.81 -8.50 13.59
C GLU A 9 36.49 -7.71 14.72
N ASN A 10 36.62 -6.39 14.55
CA ASN A 10 37.17 -5.52 15.58
C ASN A 10 36.34 -5.51 16.88
N ALA A 11 35.02 -5.66 16.76
CA ALA A 11 34.14 -5.74 17.93
C ALA A 11 34.31 -7.08 18.65
N ILE A 12 34.45 -8.18 17.91
CA ILE A 12 34.69 -9.52 18.46
C ILE A 12 36.05 -9.59 19.15
N ASP A 13 37.11 -9.11 18.50
CA ASP A 13 38.46 -9.06 19.07
C ASP A 13 38.47 -8.30 20.40
N TYR A 14 37.70 -7.20 20.51
CA TYR A 14 37.56 -6.47 21.76
C TYR A 14 36.81 -7.27 22.83
N LEU A 15 35.71 -7.95 22.49
CA LEU A 15 34.96 -8.77 23.44
C LEU A 15 35.81 -9.90 24.02
N GLU A 16 36.67 -10.52 23.22
CA GLU A 16 37.59 -11.58 23.68
C GLU A 16 38.64 -11.08 24.69
N THR A 17 38.93 -9.77 24.71
CA THR A 17 39.83 -9.16 25.71
C THR A 17 39.16 -8.84 27.05
N LEU A 18 37.82 -8.87 27.12
CA LEU A 18 37.08 -8.58 28.34
C LEU A 18 37.08 -9.77 29.31
N PRO A 19 36.92 -9.53 30.63
CA PRO A 19 36.74 -10.62 31.58
C PRO A 19 35.43 -11.40 31.30
N PRO A 20 35.35 -12.69 31.69
CA PRO A 20 34.23 -13.57 31.34
C PRO A 20 32.86 -13.07 31.79
N GLU A 21 32.82 -12.34 32.91
CA GLU A 21 31.60 -11.75 33.47
C GLU A 21 31.03 -10.64 32.60
N ASP A 22 31.88 -9.92 31.87
CA ASP A 22 31.47 -8.84 30.98
C ASP A 22 31.15 -9.35 29.57
N GLN A 23 31.76 -10.47 29.14
CA GLN A 23 31.47 -11.10 27.86
C GLN A 23 30.03 -11.60 27.76
N ILE A 24 29.51 -12.23 28.83
CA ILE A 24 28.15 -12.79 28.84
C ILE A 24 27.05 -11.72 28.87
N ASN A 25 27.40 -10.50 29.28
CA ASN A 25 26.48 -9.38 29.42
C ASN A 25 26.64 -8.35 28.29
N ALA A 26 27.51 -8.62 27.32
CA ALA A 26 27.76 -7.72 26.21
C ALA A 26 26.67 -7.87 25.13
N GLU A 27 26.06 -6.75 24.77
CA GLU A 27 25.09 -6.66 23.68
C GLU A 27 25.74 -5.99 22.46
N VAL A 28 25.66 -6.63 21.29
CA VAL A 28 26.20 -6.11 20.04
C VAL A 28 25.06 -5.65 19.15
N CYS A 29 24.97 -4.33 18.95
CA CYS A 29 23.98 -3.73 18.06
C CYS A 29 24.66 -3.29 16.76
N GLN A 30 24.16 -3.77 15.62
CA GLN A 30 24.51 -3.21 14.32
C GLN A 30 23.76 -1.89 14.14
N LEU A 31 24.50 -0.79 14.03
CA LEU A 31 23.91 0.50 13.69
C LEU A 31 23.69 0.56 12.17
N PRO A 32 22.59 1.18 11.71
CA PRO A 32 22.44 1.49 10.31
C PRO A 32 23.65 2.31 9.82
N PRO A 33 24.03 2.18 8.54
CA PRO A 33 25.07 3.03 7.97
C PRO A 33 24.75 4.49 8.28
N CYS A 34 25.77 5.22 8.71
CA CYS A 34 25.67 6.65 8.93
C CYS A 34 25.65 7.32 7.56
N GLU A 35 24.52 7.23 6.87
CA GLU A 35 24.26 8.00 5.67
C GLU A 35 24.14 9.47 6.10
N ASP A 36 24.90 10.34 5.42
CA ASP A 36 24.51 11.74 5.42
C ASP A 36 23.07 11.76 4.90
N GLY A 37 22.16 12.52 5.54
CA GLY A 37 20.75 12.53 5.18
C GLY A 37 20.45 13.14 3.79
N ASN A 38 21.33 12.90 2.83
CA ASN A 38 21.32 13.31 1.44
C ASN A 38 21.12 12.09 0.50
N LEU A 39 20.42 11.06 0.98
CA LEU A 39 19.76 10.10 0.11
C LEU A 39 18.52 10.78 -0.48
N THR A 40 18.70 11.45 -1.61
CA THR A 40 17.57 11.72 -2.50
C THR A 40 17.29 10.43 -3.24
N ASP A 41 16.04 9.99 -3.27
CA ASP A 41 15.53 8.94 -4.16
C ASP A 41 15.59 9.33 -5.66
N GLU A 42 16.09 10.54 -5.95
CA GLU A 42 16.38 11.02 -7.30
C GLU A 42 17.59 10.29 -7.90
N GLU A 43 17.35 9.11 -8.46
CA GLU A 43 18.23 8.55 -9.48
C GLU A 43 18.21 9.48 -10.71
N HIS A 44 19.38 9.90 -11.21
CA HIS A 44 19.48 10.66 -12.45
C HIS A 44 19.27 9.71 -13.63
N ILE A 45 18.03 9.59 -14.05
CA ILE A 45 17.67 8.76 -15.20
C ILE A 45 17.81 9.63 -16.46
N GLU A 46 18.76 9.29 -17.33
CA GLU A 46 18.91 9.97 -18.63
C GLU A 46 17.75 9.57 -19.55
N GLU A 47 16.82 10.49 -19.80
CA GLU A 47 15.61 10.24 -20.61
C GLU A 47 15.93 9.80 -22.05
N ASP A 48 17.11 10.09 -22.56
CA ASP A 48 17.58 9.72 -23.91
C ASP A 48 17.95 8.23 -24.06
N ASP A 49 18.10 7.48 -22.95
CA ASP A 49 18.44 6.05 -22.96
C ASP A 49 17.21 5.13 -23.05
N PHE A 50 16.00 5.70 -23.10
CA PHE A 50 14.76 4.95 -23.28
C PHE A 50 14.30 4.93 -24.73
N ASP A 51 14.17 3.72 -25.28
CA ASP A 51 13.40 3.53 -26.51
C ASP A 51 11.93 3.95 -26.28
N GLU A 52 11.37 4.75 -27.19
CA GLU A 52 9.97 5.16 -27.15
C GLU A 52 9.05 3.94 -27.40
N VAL A 53 8.67 3.25 -26.32
CA VAL A 53 7.75 2.11 -26.39
C VAL A 53 6.31 2.61 -26.28
N MET A 54 5.55 2.48 -27.38
CA MET A 54 4.09 2.62 -27.32
C MET A 54 3.50 1.40 -26.58
N PRO A 55 2.83 1.58 -25.42
CA PRO A 55 2.14 0.48 -24.78
C PRO A 55 1.00 0.01 -25.69
N LEU A 56 1.02 -1.28 -26.04
CA LEU A 56 -0.08 -1.90 -26.76
C LEU A 56 -1.30 -1.92 -25.83
N ASP A 57 -2.46 -1.46 -26.31
CA ASP A 57 -3.69 -1.55 -25.55
C ASP A 57 -4.09 -3.02 -25.35
N VAL A 58 -4.04 -3.48 -24.09
CA VAL A 58 -4.36 -4.86 -23.70
C VAL A 58 -5.77 -4.97 -23.11
N CYS A 59 -6.45 -3.83 -22.92
CA CYS A 59 -7.77 -3.76 -22.34
C CYS A 59 -8.75 -3.29 -23.42
N GLY A 60 -9.35 -4.24 -24.14
CA GLY A 60 -10.47 -3.92 -25.02
C GLY A 60 -11.58 -3.18 -24.25
N GLU A 61 -12.32 -2.32 -24.94
CA GLU A 61 -13.44 -1.54 -24.40
C GLU A 61 -14.43 -2.47 -23.68
N VAL A 62 -14.54 -2.31 -22.35
CA VAL A 62 -15.51 -3.05 -21.52
C VAL A 62 -16.73 -2.15 -21.35
N ASP A 63 -17.77 -2.42 -22.15
CA ASP A 63 -19.10 -1.85 -21.93
C ASP A 63 -19.78 -2.63 -20.79
N VAL A 64 -19.87 -2.02 -19.61
CA VAL A 64 -20.63 -2.57 -18.47
C VAL A 64 -22.01 -1.94 -18.46
N THR A 65 -23.01 -2.64 -18.97
CA THR A 65 -24.43 -2.27 -18.78
C THR A 65 -24.90 -2.81 -17.44
N LEU A 66 -25.14 -1.90 -16.48
CA LEU A 66 -25.82 -2.21 -15.21
C LEU A 66 -27.34 -2.25 -15.46
N ASP A 67 -27.90 -3.45 -15.63
CA ASP A 67 -29.35 -3.64 -15.51
C ASP A 67 -29.72 -3.57 -14.03
N SER A 68 -30.21 -2.41 -13.60
CA SER A 68 -30.61 -2.16 -12.22
C SER A 68 -32.07 -2.55 -12.00
N ASP A 69 -32.32 -3.82 -11.73
CA ASP A 69 -33.61 -4.28 -11.18
C ASP A 69 -33.72 -3.95 -9.68
N ARG A 70 -33.51 -2.69 -9.30
CA ARG A 70 -33.73 -2.21 -7.92
C ARG A 70 -34.92 -1.27 -7.87
N ILE A 71 -35.93 -1.77 -7.17
CA ILE A 71 -37.18 -1.09 -6.82
C ILE A 71 -36.87 0.30 -6.24
N VAL A 72 -37.47 1.29 -6.87
CA VAL A 72 -37.44 2.72 -6.52
C VAL A 72 -37.87 2.92 -5.07
N ASN A 73 -37.01 3.52 -4.26
CA ASN A 73 -37.45 4.41 -3.19
C ASN A 73 -37.10 5.82 -3.64
N GLU A 74 -38.13 6.63 -3.90
CA GLU A 74 -38.03 8.08 -4.09
C GLU A 74 -37.50 8.68 -2.78
N ASP A 75 -36.22 9.02 -2.70
CA ASP A 75 -35.77 10.21 -1.94
C ASP A 75 -34.26 10.50 -2.06
N ASP A 76 -33.44 9.57 -2.58
CA ASP A 76 -32.01 9.83 -2.78
C ASP A 76 -31.67 9.98 -4.27
N VAL A 77 -32.01 11.13 -4.85
CA VAL A 77 -31.51 11.55 -6.16
C VAL A 77 -30.04 11.96 -6.01
N TYR A 78 -29.16 10.97 -5.91
CA TYR A 78 -27.74 11.18 -6.19
C TYR A 78 -27.59 11.27 -7.71
N VAL A 79 -27.57 12.50 -8.23
CA VAL A 79 -27.29 12.76 -9.64
C VAL A 79 -25.85 12.30 -9.91
N PHE A 80 -25.69 11.07 -10.40
CA PHE A 80 -24.43 10.57 -10.93
C PHE A 80 -24.09 11.44 -12.15
N SER A 81 -23.33 12.50 -11.90
CA SER A 81 -22.93 13.46 -12.92
C SER A 81 -21.78 12.87 -13.72
N ASP A 82 -22.02 12.79 -15.03
CA ASP A 82 -21.11 12.60 -16.15
C ASP A 82 -20.05 11.50 -16.07
N SER A 83 -20.05 10.65 -17.11
CA SER A 83 -19.03 9.65 -17.44
C SER A 83 -17.60 10.16 -17.18
N GLN A 84 -17.06 9.89 -15.99
CA GLN A 84 -15.70 10.25 -15.64
C GLN A 84 -14.74 9.39 -16.48
N THR A 85 -14.26 9.96 -17.59
CA THR A 85 -13.20 9.35 -18.41
C THR A 85 -11.86 9.53 -17.70
N TRP A 86 -11.40 8.45 -17.08
CA TRP A 86 -10.07 8.36 -16.48
C TRP A 86 -9.01 8.57 -17.57
N SER A 87 -8.10 9.53 -17.36
CA SER A 87 -6.99 9.80 -18.27
C SER A 87 -5.72 9.89 -17.44
N LYS A 88 -4.68 9.19 -17.87
CA LYS A 88 -3.38 9.05 -17.17
C LYS A 88 -2.72 10.40 -16.82
N ARG A 89 -3.10 11.50 -17.48
CA ARG A 89 -2.49 12.84 -17.31
C ARG A 89 -3.45 13.90 -16.79
N LYS A 90 -4.68 13.57 -16.39
CA LYS A 90 -5.58 14.56 -15.79
C LYS A 90 -5.19 14.76 -14.33
N PRO A 91 -4.74 15.95 -13.90
CA PRO A 91 -4.53 16.22 -12.49
C PRO A 91 -5.86 16.08 -11.74
N LEU A 92 -5.84 15.38 -10.61
CA LEU A 92 -7.02 15.12 -9.76
C LEU A 92 -7.70 16.40 -9.25
N ASN A 93 -7.05 17.56 -9.41
CA ASN A 93 -7.54 18.88 -9.03
C ASN A 93 -8.91 19.24 -9.65
N HIS A 94 -9.29 18.63 -10.79
CA HIS A 94 -10.59 18.89 -11.41
C HIS A 94 -11.76 18.10 -10.77
N ILE A 95 -11.47 17.05 -9.99
CA ILE A 95 -12.49 16.19 -9.37
C ILE A 95 -12.85 16.70 -7.97
N PHE A 96 -11.87 17.26 -7.26
CA PHE A 96 -12.07 17.85 -5.94
C PHE A 96 -12.33 19.35 -6.09
N GLU A 97 -13.57 19.73 -6.42
CA GLU A 97 -14.02 21.14 -6.40
C GLU A 97 -13.73 21.77 -5.03
N ASN A 98 -12.64 22.55 -4.87
CA ASN A 98 -12.28 23.37 -3.71
C ASN A 98 -12.94 22.96 -2.37
N ILE A 99 -12.85 21.68 -2.01
CA ILE A 99 -13.53 21.17 -0.83
C ILE A 99 -12.72 21.73 0.34
N LEU A 100 -13.38 22.50 1.21
CA LEU A 100 -12.77 22.93 2.46
C LEU A 100 -12.39 21.66 3.24
N VAL A 101 -11.09 21.37 3.28
CA VAL A 101 -10.54 20.22 4.01
C VAL A 101 -10.68 20.53 5.50
N LEU A 102 -11.77 20.05 6.09
CA LEU A 102 -12.00 20.10 7.53
C LEU A 102 -11.24 18.95 8.20
N PRO A 103 -10.72 19.15 9.42
CA PRO A 103 -10.02 18.09 10.12
C PRO A 103 -10.96 16.92 10.41
N LEU A 104 -10.43 15.69 10.36
CA LEU A 104 -11.21 14.46 10.57
C LEU A 104 -11.97 14.47 11.91
N SER A 105 -11.42 15.14 12.93
CA SER A 105 -12.07 15.33 14.23
C SER A 105 -13.38 16.10 14.18
N THR A 106 -13.58 16.94 13.17
CA THR A 106 -14.79 17.73 12.97
C THR A 106 -15.79 17.00 12.08
N VAL A 107 -15.29 16.24 11.10
CA VAL A 107 -16.14 15.57 10.09
C VAL A 107 -16.63 14.21 10.58
N ALA A 108 -15.76 13.42 11.20
CA ALA A 108 -16.04 12.05 11.59
C ALA A 108 -15.23 11.67 12.85
N PRO A 109 -15.58 12.23 14.02
CA PRO A 109 -14.84 12.01 15.26
C PRO A 109 -14.81 10.54 15.70
N GLU A 110 -15.80 9.75 15.30
CA GLU A 110 -15.88 8.31 15.57
C GLU A 110 -14.75 7.51 14.92
N LEU A 111 -14.13 8.04 13.86
CA LEU A 111 -13.00 7.40 13.19
C LEU A 111 -11.69 7.56 13.96
N ILE A 112 -11.57 8.59 14.81
CA ILE A 112 -10.35 8.85 15.58
C ILE A 112 -10.09 7.75 16.61
N SER A 113 -11.16 7.16 17.16
CA SER A 113 -11.07 6.09 18.17
C SER A 113 -10.80 4.70 17.59
N LEU A 114 -10.84 4.55 16.26
CA LEU A 114 -10.67 3.25 15.62
C LEU A 114 -9.18 2.94 15.43
N THR A 115 -8.84 1.66 15.53
CA THR A 115 -7.51 1.21 15.13
C THR A 115 -7.36 1.28 13.60
N PRO A 116 -6.12 1.36 13.07
CA PRO A 116 -5.89 1.39 11.62
C PRO A 116 -6.58 0.25 10.88
N ILE A 117 -6.59 -0.96 11.45
CA ILE A 117 -7.24 -2.12 10.86
C ILE A 117 -8.77 -2.06 10.91
N GLN A 118 -9.36 -1.51 11.98
CA GLN A 118 -10.80 -1.26 12.04
C GLN A 118 -11.23 -0.19 11.03
N LEU A 119 -10.40 0.83 10.84
CA LEU A 119 -10.62 1.86 9.83
C LEU A 119 -10.57 1.26 8.42
N PHE A 120 -9.60 0.39 8.17
CA PHE A 120 -9.50 -0.36 6.93
C PHE A 120 -10.77 -1.15 6.66
N TYR A 121 -11.24 -1.97 7.61
CA TYR A 121 -12.46 -2.74 7.40
C TYR A 121 -13.74 -1.89 7.26
N LYS A 122 -13.71 -0.63 7.71
CA LYS A 122 -14.80 0.32 7.46
C LYS A 122 -14.80 0.87 6.03
N ILE A 123 -13.62 0.96 5.41
CA ILE A 123 -13.45 1.40 4.01
C ILE A 123 -13.59 0.21 3.05
N MET A 124 -13.04 -0.94 3.43
CA MET A 124 -12.98 -2.17 2.64
C MET A 124 -13.41 -3.36 3.52
N PRO A 125 -14.71 -3.70 3.54
CA PRO A 125 -15.26 -4.75 4.39
C PRO A 125 -14.64 -6.13 4.14
N LYS A 126 -14.69 -7.01 5.15
CA LYS A 126 -14.14 -8.37 5.04
C LYS A 126 -14.81 -9.18 3.94
N GLU A 127 -16.11 -8.95 3.71
CA GLU A 127 -16.88 -9.62 2.66
C GLU A 127 -16.30 -9.35 1.27
N GLU A 128 -15.65 -8.20 1.06
CA GLU A 128 -14.97 -7.87 -0.19
C GLU A 128 -13.67 -8.70 -0.39
N MET A 129 -13.01 -9.14 0.68
CA MET A 129 -11.79 -9.97 0.56
C MET A 129 -12.10 -11.30 -0.13
N SER A 130 -13.21 -11.94 0.26
CA SER A 130 -13.70 -13.16 -0.35
C SER A 130 -14.07 -12.93 -1.82
N HIS A 131 -14.74 -11.82 -2.12
CA HIS A 131 -15.07 -11.44 -3.49
C HIS A 131 -13.81 -11.22 -4.35
N PHE A 132 -12.77 -10.53 -3.84
CA PHE A 132 -11.50 -10.38 -4.53
C PHE A 132 -10.77 -11.71 -4.75
N ALA A 133 -10.78 -12.59 -3.76
CA ALA A 133 -10.20 -13.92 -3.91
C ALA A 133 -10.89 -14.71 -5.03
N GLU A 134 -12.23 -14.65 -5.10
CA GLU A 134 -13.00 -15.28 -6.16
C GLU A 134 -12.72 -14.66 -7.53
N MET A 135 -12.73 -13.33 -7.64
CA MET A 135 -12.42 -12.62 -8.88
C MET A 135 -11.00 -12.94 -9.37
N THR A 136 -10.04 -13.02 -8.46
CA THR A 136 -8.65 -13.37 -8.77
C THR A 136 -8.54 -14.81 -9.30
N LYS A 137 -9.21 -15.76 -8.65
CA LYS A 137 -9.32 -17.16 -9.13
C LYS A 137 -9.94 -17.22 -10.53
N ARG A 138 -11.05 -16.51 -10.78
CA ARG A 138 -11.70 -16.47 -12.10
C ARG A 138 -10.79 -15.86 -13.17
N TYR A 139 -10.09 -14.77 -12.86
CA TYR A 139 -9.16 -14.14 -13.79
C TYR A 139 -7.97 -15.05 -14.13
N ALA A 140 -7.39 -15.72 -13.13
CA ALA A 140 -6.31 -16.69 -13.36
C ALA A 140 -6.76 -17.81 -14.31
N LEU A 141 -7.97 -18.34 -14.11
CA LEU A 141 -8.54 -19.37 -14.98
C LEU A 141 -8.70 -18.89 -16.43
N GLN A 142 -9.13 -17.64 -16.65
CA GLN A 142 -9.21 -17.04 -17.99
C GLN A 142 -7.85 -16.95 -18.68
N LYS A 143 -6.76 -16.82 -17.89
CA LYS A 143 -5.38 -16.82 -18.40
C LYS A 143 -4.78 -18.23 -18.51
N GLY A 144 -5.57 -19.28 -18.25
CA GLY A 144 -5.12 -20.67 -18.29
C GLY A 144 -4.22 -21.07 -17.12
N VAL A 145 -4.21 -20.27 -16.04
CA VAL A 145 -3.43 -20.53 -14.82
C VAL A 145 -4.38 -20.97 -13.71
N THR A 146 -4.04 -22.05 -13.03
CA THR A 146 -4.78 -22.46 -11.82
C THR A 146 -4.09 -21.84 -10.61
N LEU A 147 -4.79 -20.94 -9.93
CA LEU A 147 -4.30 -20.25 -8.75
C LEU A 147 -5.23 -20.54 -7.57
N SER A 148 -4.66 -20.90 -6.41
CA SER A 148 -5.39 -21.01 -5.15
C SER A 148 -5.14 -19.72 -4.37
N VAL A 149 -6.19 -18.98 -4.06
CA VAL A 149 -6.17 -17.71 -3.31
C VAL A 149 -7.36 -17.72 -2.36
N GLU A 150 -7.11 -17.60 -1.07
CA GLU A 150 -8.16 -17.42 -0.06
C GLU A 150 -8.26 -15.96 0.38
N GLU A 151 -9.25 -15.64 1.21
CA GLU A 151 -9.47 -14.26 1.68
C GLU A 151 -8.30 -13.74 2.51
N GLU A 152 -7.62 -14.61 3.26
CA GLU A 152 -6.45 -14.26 4.06
C GLU A 152 -5.26 -13.87 3.17
N ASP A 153 -5.11 -14.48 2.00
CA ASP A 153 -4.07 -14.12 1.03
C ASP A 153 -4.28 -12.71 0.49
N ILE A 154 -5.55 -12.31 0.31
CA ILE A 154 -5.92 -10.95 -0.09
C ILE A 154 -5.69 -9.95 1.06
N GLU A 155 -6.06 -10.29 2.29
CA GLU A 155 -5.78 -9.44 3.46
C GLU A 155 -4.26 -9.22 3.63
N LEU A 156 -3.47 -10.28 3.51
CA LEU A 156 -1.99 -10.21 3.53
C LEU A 156 -1.45 -9.34 2.40
N PHE A 157 -2.00 -9.47 1.19
CA PHE A 157 -1.62 -8.63 0.06
C PHE A 157 -1.87 -7.14 0.34
N PHE A 158 -3.01 -6.79 0.94
CA PHE A 158 -3.26 -5.42 1.39
C PHE A 158 -2.34 -4.97 2.52
N GLY A 159 -1.98 -5.87 3.44
CA GLY A 159 -0.96 -5.61 4.46
C GLY A 159 0.41 -5.27 3.87
N LEU A 160 0.79 -5.91 2.76
CA LEU A 160 2.03 -5.59 2.03
C LEU A 160 1.96 -4.23 1.32
N LEU A 161 0.82 -3.88 0.72
CA LEU A 161 0.63 -2.59 0.06
C LEU A 161 0.56 -1.43 1.07
N CYS A 162 -0.03 -1.69 2.23
CA CYS A 162 -0.25 -0.73 3.29
C CYS A 162 0.41 -1.26 4.58
N PRO A 163 1.73 -1.10 4.76
CA PRO A 163 2.47 -1.70 5.88
C PRO A 163 2.01 -1.24 7.28
N PHE A 164 1.20 -0.18 7.35
CA PHE A 164 0.56 0.28 8.58
C PHE A 164 -0.67 -0.56 8.98
N LEU A 165 -1.15 -1.45 8.10
CA LEU A 165 -2.15 -2.47 8.37
C LEU A 165 -1.42 -3.75 8.76
N ALA A 166 -1.09 -3.90 10.05
CA ALA A 166 -0.66 -5.18 10.59
C ALA A 166 -1.92 -6.04 10.82
N PHE A 167 -2.10 -7.06 9.97
CA PHE A 167 -3.11 -8.12 10.10
C PHE A 167 -2.58 -9.26 10.99
#